data_AF-A0A1Y1YZG4-F1
#
_entry.id   AF-A0A1Y1YZG4-F1
#
_cell.length_a   1.000
_cell.length_b   1.000
_cell.length_c   1.000
_cell.angle_alpha   90.00
_cell.angle_beta   90.00
_cell.angle_gamma   90.00
#
_symmetry.space_group_name_H-M   'P 1'
#
loop_
_entity.id
_entity.type
_entity.pdbx_description
1 polymer ?
#
loop_
_entity_poly.entity_id
_entity_poly.type
_entity_poly.pdbx_seq_one_letter_code
_entity_poly.pdbx_strand_id
1 'polypeptide(L)'
;MLIAGLTIGVLAILSSFTGFRGFTHPIRNKKWLMLYGWLVVGILVIELALGAVIWFRSLGIRDDFSAKWRSWDPALRGLFQETDGCCGYYHSRDFPADTLSCRNPDRDWPGCVDMIYIYSDNYLRNIYTVLFGFVVVDLCAFFGLVVLVQARNNQERYVKADMPNH
;
A
#
# COMPACT_ATOMS: atom_id res chain seq x y z
N MET A 1 7.62 -6.58 0.10
CA MET A 1 7.00 -5.24 0.29
C MET A 1 7.96 -4.10 -0.02
N LEU A 2 9.20 -4.11 0.49
CA LEU A 2 10.19 -3.07 0.17
C LEU A 2 10.43 -2.87 -1.33
N ILE A 3 10.61 -3.96 -2.09
CA ILE A 3 10.81 -3.89 -3.55
C ILE A 3 9.58 -3.27 -4.24
N ALA A 4 8.36 -3.68 -3.83
CA ALA A 4 7.12 -3.15 -4.40
C ALA A 4 6.94 -1.65 -4.14
N GLY A 5 7.25 -1.19 -2.92
CA GLY A 5 7.22 0.23 -2.57
C GLY A 5 8.26 1.03 -3.38
N LEU A 6 9.48 0.51 -3.52
CA LEU A 6 10.52 1.14 -4.33
C LEU A 6 10.12 1.23 -5.81
N THR A 7 9.49 0.17 -6.36
CA THR A 7 9.02 0.18 -7.75
C THR A 7 7.96 1.24 -7.99
N ILE A 8 6.98 1.38 -7.08
CA ILE A 8 5.95 2.42 -7.19
C ILE A 8 6.60 3.81 -7.10
N GLY A 9 7.49 4.02 -6.13
CA GLY A 9 8.17 5.31 -5.97
C GLY A 9 8.95 5.74 -7.22
N VAL A 10 9.70 4.82 -7.83
CA VAL A 10 10.41 5.10 -9.09
C VAL A 10 9.44 5.42 -10.22
N LEU A 11 8.36 4.64 -10.37
CA LEU A 11 7.35 4.88 -11.40
C LEU A 11 6.64 6.22 -11.20
N ALA A 12 6.34 6.63 -9.97
CA ALA A 12 5.72 7.91 -9.64
C ALA A 12 6.63 9.11 -9.95
N ILE A 13 7.94 8.96 -9.74
CA ILE A 13 8.92 9.98 -10.14
C ILE A 13 8.94 10.11 -11.67
N LEU A 14 9.02 8.99 -12.39
CA LEU A 14 9.01 8.98 -13.85
C LEU A 14 7.69 9.55 -14.43
N SER A 15 6.55 9.21 -13.83
CA SER A 15 5.25 9.74 -14.23
C SER A 15 5.20 11.26 -14.00
N SER A 16 5.76 11.77 -12.91
CA SER A 16 5.85 13.21 -12.64
C SER A 16 6.67 13.95 -13.70
N PHE A 17 7.83 13.43 -14.10
CA PHE A 17 8.65 14.02 -15.16
C PHE A 17 7.95 14.00 -16.52
N THR A 18 7.30 12.90 -16.87
CA THR A 18 6.55 12.78 -18.14
C THR A 18 5.31 13.68 -18.16
N GLY A 19 4.60 13.80 -17.05
CA GLY A 19 3.46 14.70 -16.88
C GLY A 19 3.87 16.17 -17.01
N PHE A 20 4.95 16.58 -16.34
CA PHE A 20 5.49 17.94 -16.45
C PHE A 20 5.87 18.29 -17.89
N ARG A 21 6.57 17.38 -18.58
CA ARG A 21 6.98 17.57 -19.98
C ARG A 21 5.81 17.54 -20.97
N GLY A 22 4.73 16.82 -20.63
CA GLY A 22 3.47 16.81 -21.38
C GLY A 22 2.68 18.10 -21.22
N PHE A 23 2.69 18.71 -20.02
CA PHE A 23 1.95 19.92 -19.70
C PHE A 23 2.53 21.19 -20.34
N THR A 24 3.85 21.31 -20.46
CA THR A 24 4.49 22.53 -21.01
C THR A 24 4.14 22.80 -22.47
N HIS A 25 3.93 21.76 -23.29
CA HIS A 25 3.53 21.89 -24.69
C HIS A 25 2.51 20.83 -25.10
N PRO A 26 1.23 20.98 -24.72
CA PRO A 26 0.22 19.94 -24.86
C PRO A 26 -0.07 19.58 -26.33
N ILE A 27 0.00 20.56 -27.24
CA ILE A 27 -0.29 20.39 -28.68
C ILE A 27 0.85 19.68 -29.42
N ARG A 28 2.11 19.98 -29.10
CA ARG A 28 3.29 19.43 -29.81
C ARG A 28 3.69 18.04 -29.30
N ASN A 29 3.43 17.74 -28.04
CA ASN A 29 3.99 16.57 -27.34
C ASN A 29 2.95 15.48 -27.03
N LYS A 30 2.06 15.15 -27.97
CA LYS A 30 1.01 14.12 -27.79
C LYS A 30 1.55 12.77 -27.27
N LYS A 31 2.74 12.36 -27.71
CA LYS A 31 3.38 11.10 -27.27
C LYS A 31 3.68 11.07 -25.78
N TRP A 32 4.15 12.19 -25.21
CA TRP A 32 4.45 12.30 -23.78
C TRP A 32 3.19 12.24 -22.92
N LEU A 33 2.10 12.84 -23.41
CA LEU A 33 0.82 12.81 -22.71
C LEU A 33 0.18 11.41 -22.71
N MET A 34 0.30 10.68 -23.82
CA MET A 34 -0.13 9.27 -23.87
C MET A 34 0.73 8.38 -22.98
N LEU A 35 2.06 8.59 -22.96
CA LEU A 35 2.97 7.86 -22.08
C LEU A 35 2.63 8.09 -20.60
N TYR A 36 2.41 9.35 -20.20
CA TYR A 36 1.97 9.70 -18.86
C TYR A 36 0.67 8.96 -18.49
N GLY A 37 -0.31 8.92 -19.39
CA GLY A 37 -1.56 8.19 -19.14
C GLY A 37 -1.37 6.69 -18.92
N TRP A 38 -0.56 6.04 -19.75
CA TRP A 38 -0.24 4.62 -19.56
C TRP A 38 0.50 4.37 -18.25
N LEU A 39 1.41 5.28 -17.85
CA LEU A 39 2.13 5.18 -16.59
C LEU A 39 1.19 5.33 -15.38
N VAL A 40 0.31 6.33 -15.38
CA VAL A 40 -0.66 6.54 -14.28
C VAL A 40 -1.61 5.36 -14.14
N VAL A 41 -2.14 4.82 -15.25
CA VAL A 41 -2.99 3.63 -15.20
C VAL A 41 -2.22 2.41 -14.66
N GLY A 42 -0.96 2.24 -15.06
CA GLY A 42 -0.09 1.18 -14.56
C GLY A 42 0.17 1.29 -13.06
N ILE A 43 0.49 2.48 -12.57
CA ILE A 43 0.70 2.75 -11.13
C ILE A 43 -0.58 2.44 -10.36
N LEU A 44 -1.72 2.96 -10.81
CA LEU A 44 -3.01 2.76 -10.18
C LEU A 44 -3.36 1.26 -10.01
N VAL A 45 -3.15 0.46 -11.05
CA VAL A 45 -3.42 -0.99 -11.00
C VAL A 45 -2.50 -1.68 -9.99
N ILE A 46 -1.22 -1.32 -9.95
CA ILE A 46 -0.24 -1.88 -9.03
C ILE A 46 -0.57 -1.49 -7.59
N GLU A 47 -0.89 -0.22 -7.33
CA GLU A 47 -1.25 0.28 -6.00
C GLU A 47 -2.52 -0.39 -5.48
N LEU A 48 -3.55 -0.51 -6.32
CA LEU A 48 -4.80 -1.17 -5.95
C LEU A 48 -4.57 -2.65 -5.64
N ALA A 49 -3.79 -3.35 -6.47
CA ALA A 49 -3.44 -4.75 -6.22
C ALA A 49 -2.67 -4.93 -4.91
N LEU A 50 -1.68 -4.07 -4.63
CA LEU A 50 -0.90 -4.12 -3.39
C LEU A 50 -1.74 -3.79 -2.17
N GLY A 51 -2.56 -2.74 -2.24
CA GLY A 51 -3.51 -2.36 -1.19
C GLY A 51 -4.47 -3.51 -0.87
N ALA A 52 -5.04 -4.14 -1.90
CA ALA A 52 -5.92 -5.30 -1.74
C ALA A 52 -5.20 -6.49 -1.10
N VAL A 53 -3.98 -6.84 -1.56
CA VAL A 53 -3.20 -7.95 -0.97
C VAL A 53 -2.90 -7.70 0.50
N ILE A 54 -2.49 -6.49 0.87
CA ILE A 54 -2.21 -6.12 2.27
C ILE A 54 -3.48 -6.20 3.11
N TRP A 55 -4.60 -5.70 2.57
CA TRP A 55 -5.88 -5.75 3.25
C TRP A 55 -6.39 -7.18 3.46
N PHE A 56 -6.27 -8.07 2.48
CA PHE A 56 -6.60 -9.49 2.68
C PHE A 56 -5.70 -10.15 3.74
N ARG A 57 -4.42 -9.75 3.82
CA ARG A 57 -3.51 -10.24 4.86
C ARG A 57 -3.88 -9.76 6.26
N SER A 58 -4.46 -8.57 6.41
CA SER A 58 -4.89 -8.10 7.73
C SER A 58 -6.05 -8.93 8.28
N LEU A 59 -6.92 -9.47 7.41
CA LEU A 59 -8.04 -10.35 7.83
C LEU A 59 -7.55 -11.68 8.44
N GLY A 60 -6.43 -12.23 7.95
CA GLY A 60 -5.89 -13.52 8.38
C GLY A 60 -4.77 -13.44 9.43
N ILE A 61 -4.59 -12.27 10.05
CA ILE A 61 -3.37 -11.98 10.82
C ILE A 61 -3.21 -12.86 12.05
N ARG A 62 -4.31 -13.29 12.69
CA ARG A 62 -4.29 -14.18 13.86
C ARG A 62 -3.70 -15.55 13.52
N ASP A 63 -4.11 -16.15 12.42
CA ASP A 63 -3.62 -17.47 12.02
C ASP A 63 -2.19 -17.38 11.49
N ASP A 64 -1.88 -16.39 10.64
CA ASP A 64 -0.54 -16.20 10.07
C ASP A 64 0.53 -15.94 11.15
N PHE A 65 0.18 -15.21 12.21
CA PHE A 65 1.11 -14.93 13.31
C PHE A 65 1.25 -16.09 14.29
N SER A 66 0.26 -16.98 14.42
CA SER A 66 0.39 -18.19 15.24
C SER A 66 1.54 -19.09 14.77
N ALA A 67 1.69 -19.25 13.45
CA ALA A 67 2.77 -20.02 12.85
C ALA A 67 4.13 -19.32 13.04
N LYS A 68 4.17 -17.99 12.88
CA LYS A 68 5.38 -17.20 13.08
C LYS A 68 5.84 -17.18 14.54
N TRP A 69 4.91 -17.11 15.49
CA TRP A 69 5.20 -17.13 16.93
C TRP A 69 6.09 -18.32 17.31
N ARG A 70 5.78 -19.50 16.78
CA ARG A 70 6.56 -20.74 17.03
C ARG A 70 7.97 -20.67 16.47
N SER A 71 8.18 -19.91 15.40
CA SER A 71 9.49 -19.70 14.77
C SER A 71 10.30 -18.57 15.41
N TRP A 72 9.68 -17.73 16.24
CA TRP A 72 10.36 -16.59 16.85
C TRP A 72 11.32 -17.02 17.93
N ASP A 73 12.39 -16.23 18.07
CA ASP A 73 13.38 -16.42 19.12
C ASP A 73 12.71 -16.38 20.51
N PRO A 74 13.10 -17.26 21.45
CA PRO A 74 12.55 -17.26 22.79
C PRO A 74 12.71 -15.90 23.51
N ALA A 75 13.79 -15.17 23.25
CA ALA A 75 14.00 -13.85 23.83
C ALA A 75 12.98 -12.83 23.28
N LEU A 76 12.67 -12.89 21.98
CA LEU A 76 11.67 -12.03 21.37
C LEU A 76 10.26 -12.32 21.92
N ARG A 77 9.91 -13.61 22.05
CA ARG A 77 8.65 -14.03 22.69
C ARG A 77 8.58 -13.57 24.15
N GLY A 78 9.69 -13.69 24.88
CA GLY A 78 9.77 -13.23 26.27
C GLY A 78 9.53 -11.73 26.42
N LEU A 79 10.08 -10.92 25.51
CA LEU A 79 9.83 -9.47 25.49
C LEU A 79 8.35 -9.13 25.33
N PHE A 80 7.63 -9.79 24.42
CA PHE A 80 6.18 -9.59 24.27
C PHE A 80 5.42 -10.01 25.53
N GLN A 81 5.77 -11.18 26.10
CA GLN A 81 5.13 -11.68 27.32
C GLN A 81 5.32 -10.76 28.53
N GLU A 82 6.50 -10.18 28.70
CA GLU A 82 6.81 -9.27 29.80
C GLU A 82 6.23 -7.86 29.60
N THR A 83 6.20 -7.37 28.36
CA THR A 83 5.69 -6.03 28.05
C THR A 83 4.18 -5.95 28.20
N ASP A 84 3.46 -6.97 27.70
CA ASP A 84 2.00 -6.95 27.59
C ASP A 84 1.28 -7.78 28.66
N GLY A 85 2.03 -8.49 29.53
CA GLY A 85 1.46 -9.28 30.62
C GLY A 85 0.62 -10.47 30.13
N CYS A 86 1.11 -11.17 29.11
CA CYS A 86 0.45 -12.31 28.46
C CYS A 86 1.39 -13.52 28.39
N CYS A 87 0.85 -14.72 28.15
CA CYS A 87 1.66 -15.94 28.03
C CYS A 87 1.20 -16.81 26.87
N GLY A 88 2.17 -17.29 26.07
CA GLY A 88 1.89 -18.08 24.87
C GLY A 88 1.07 -17.30 23.82
N TYR A 89 0.72 -17.97 22.72
CA TYR A 89 0.00 -17.31 21.62
C TYR A 89 -1.53 -17.27 21.85
N TYR A 90 -2.22 -18.40 21.75
CA TYR A 90 -3.66 -18.48 22.02
C TYR A 90 -3.99 -18.66 23.51
N HIS A 91 -3.17 -19.43 24.21
CA HIS A 91 -3.31 -19.74 25.63
C HIS A 91 -1.94 -19.81 26.29
N SER A 92 -1.90 -19.76 27.63
CA SER A 92 -0.68 -19.78 28.45
C SER A 92 0.31 -20.91 28.13
N ARG A 93 -0.17 -22.03 27.57
CA ARG A 93 0.64 -23.22 27.24
C ARG A 93 1.05 -23.33 25.76
N ASP A 94 0.61 -22.40 24.91
CA ASP A 94 0.90 -22.43 23.47
C ASP A 94 2.25 -21.77 23.16
N PHE A 95 3.32 -22.57 23.21
CA PHE A 95 4.71 -22.16 22.99
C PHE A 95 5.15 -20.91 23.79
N PRO A 96 4.97 -20.89 25.13
CA PRO A 96 5.43 -19.79 25.95
C PRO A 96 6.96 -19.71 25.97
N ALA A 97 7.48 -18.49 26.07
CA ALA A 97 8.86 -18.27 26.50
C ALA A 97 8.97 -18.41 28.03
N ASP A 98 10.13 -18.85 28.50
CA ASP A 98 10.42 -19.04 29.93
C ASP A 98 10.73 -17.68 30.57
N THR A 99 9.69 -16.91 30.89
CA THR A 99 9.79 -15.63 31.59
C THR A 99 9.28 -15.75 33.03
N LEU A 100 9.74 -14.85 33.91
CA LEU A 100 9.35 -14.85 35.33
C LEU A 100 7.82 -14.75 35.50
N SER A 101 7.16 -13.98 34.63
CA SER A 101 5.71 -13.78 34.61
C SER A 101 4.94 -15.05 34.24
N CYS A 102 5.44 -15.82 33.27
CA CYS A 102 4.78 -17.03 32.76
C CYS A 102 5.16 -18.32 33.47
N ARG A 103 6.15 -18.27 34.37
CA ARG A 103 6.61 -19.43 35.14
C ARG A 103 5.65 -19.82 36.27
N ASN A 104 4.70 -18.95 36.65
CA ASN A 104 3.78 -19.21 37.75
C ASN A 104 2.52 -19.98 37.27
N PRO A 105 2.37 -21.28 37.58
CA PRO A 105 1.34 -22.13 37.00
C PRO A 105 -0.08 -21.89 37.57
N ASP A 106 -0.20 -21.17 38.69
CA ASP A 106 -1.47 -20.93 39.39
C ASP A 106 -2.27 -19.75 38.81
N ARG A 107 -1.77 -19.10 37.76
CA ARG A 107 -2.40 -17.93 37.15
C ARG A 107 -2.73 -18.22 35.69
N ASP A 108 -4.02 -18.21 35.36
CA ASP A 108 -4.51 -18.29 33.99
C ASP A 108 -4.25 -16.96 33.27
N TRP A 109 -3.07 -16.85 32.66
CA TRP A 109 -2.71 -15.71 31.82
C TRP A 109 -3.40 -15.79 30.45
N PRO A 110 -3.87 -14.64 29.92
CA PRO A 110 -4.38 -14.57 28.56
C PRO A 110 -3.26 -14.80 27.53
N GLY A 111 -3.63 -15.31 26.35
CA GLY A 111 -2.71 -15.42 25.22
C GLY A 111 -2.32 -14.06 24.64
N CYS A 112 -1.12 -13.95 24.09
CA CYS A 112 -0.61 -12.71 23.49
C CYS A 112 -1.25 -12.38 22.12
N VAL A 113 -2.14 -13.22 21.60
CA VAL A 113 -2.77 -13.07 20.27
C VAL A 113 -3.45 -11.71 20.08
N ASP A 114 -4.19 -11.21 21.08
CA ASP A 114 -4.94 -9.97 20.93
C ASP A 114 -4.03 -8.74 20.86
N MET A 115 -2.94 -8.73 21.64
CA MET A 115 -1.98 -7.63 21.62
C MET A 115 -1.16 -7.62 20.33
N ILE A 116 -0.71 -8.79 19.89
CA ILE A 116 -0.02 -8.95 18.60
C ILE A 116 -0.95 -8.55 17.45
N TYR A 117 -2.22 -8.93 17.53
CA TYR A 117 -3.25 -8.55 16.57
C TYR A 117 -3.42 -7.02 16.53
N ILE A 118 -3.65 -6.36 17.66
CA ILE A 118 -3.86 -4.91 17.71
C ILE A 118 -2.65 -4.16 17.17
N TYR A 119 -1.44 -4.56 17.56
CA TYR A 119 -0.22 -3.93 17.07
C TYR A 119 -0.07 -4.08 15.55
N SER A 120 -0.24 -5.32 15.06
CA SER A 120 -0.02 -5.64 13.66
C SER A 120 -1.13 -5.09 12.76
N ASP A 121 -2.38 -5.13 13.21
CA ASP A 121 -3.54 -4.57 12.50
C ASP A 121 -3.41 -3.05 12.36
N ASN A 122 -3.05 -2.33 13.44
CA ASN A 122 -2.83 -0.88 13.36
C ASN A 122 -1.71 -0.51 12.36
N TYR A 123 -0.62 -1.29 12.35
CA TYR A 123 0.47 -1.08 11.39
C TYR A 123 0.02 -1.33 9.95
N LEU A 124 -0.64 -2.45 9.68
CA LEU A 124 -1.17 -2.77 8.34
C LEU A 124 -2.22 -1.76 7.89
N ARG A 125 -3.07 -1.30 8.82
CA ARG A 125 -4.12 -0.31 8.58
C ARG A 125 -3.60 1.02 8.12
N ASN A 126 -2.55 1.53 8.74
CA ASN A 126 -1.91 2.75 8.27
C ASN A 126 -1.36 2.58 6.85
N ILE A 127 -0.75 1.43 6.54
CA ILE A 127 -0.17 1.19 5.21
C ILE A 127 -1.24 1.11 4.13
N TYR A 128 -2.25 0.24 4.28
CA TYR A 128 -3.27 0.09 3.23
C TYR A 128 -4.10 1.37 3.07
N THR A 129 -4.35 2.13 4.15
CA THR A 129 -5.10 3.38 4.08
C THR A 129 -4.34 4.44 3.28
N VAL A 130 -3.03 4.54 3.48
CA VAL A 130 -2.18 5.46 2.70
C VAL A 130 -2.16 5.04 1.23
N LEU A 131 -2.03 3.74 0.92
CA LEU A 131 -2.05 3.23 -0.45
C LEU A 131 -3.38 3.55 -1.17
N PHE A 132 -4.52 3.27 -0.52
CA PHE A 132 -5.82 3.63 -1.10
C PHE A 132 -6.00 5.14 -1.23
N GLY A 133 -5.38 5.94 -0.36
CA GLY A 133 -5.31 7.39 -0.50
C GLY A 133 -4.60 7.82 -1.78
N PHE A 134 -3.46 7.21 -2.11
CA PHE A 134 -2.75 7.51 -3.36
C PHE A 134 -3.53 7.10 -4.61
N VAL A 135 -4.26 5.97 -4.57
CA VAL A 135 -5.16 5.55 -5.66
C VAL A 135 -6.18 6.65 -5.99
N VAL A 136 -6.71 7.35 -4.98
CA VAL A 136 -7.65 8.47 -5.21
C VAL A 136 -6.96 9.64 -5.91
N VAL A 137 -5.73 9.96 -5.51
CA VAL A 137 -4.93 11.01 -6.16
C VAL A 137 -4.65 10.67 -7.63
N ASP A 138 -4.28 9.42 -7.91
CA ASP A 138 -4.03 8.92 -9.26
C ASP A 138 -5.29 8.93 -10.12
N LEU A 139 -6.46 8.60 -9.55
CA LEU A 139 -7.74 8.73 -10.24
C LEU A 139 -8.02 10.19 -10.63
N CYS A 140 -7.83 11.14 -9.72
CA CYS A 140 -7.97 12.56 -10.02
C CYS A 140 -7.02 13.01 -11.13
N ALA A 141 -5.76 12.57 -11.09
CA ALA A 141 -4.77 12.87 -12.12
C ALA A 141 -5.16 12.26 -13.48
N PHE A 142 -5.68 11.03 -13.49
CA PHE A 142 -6.18 10.36 -14.67
C PHE A 142 -7.39 11.08 -15.30
N PHE A 143 -8.37 11.49 -14.50
CA PHE A 143 -9.50 12.28 -15.02
C PHE A 143 -9.04 13.62 -15.57
N GLY A 144 -8.12 14.31 -14.88
CA GLY A 144 -7.51 15.53 -15.38
C GLY A 144 -6.81 15.33 -16.73
N LEU A 145 -6.11 14.22 -16.90
CA LEU A 145 -5.50 13.83 -18.16
C LEU A 145 -6.53 13.62 -19.28
N VAL A 146 -7.61 12.90 -19.00
CA VAL A 146 -8.68 12.64 -19.99
C VAL A 146 -9.29 13.95 -20.48
N VAL A 147 -9.61 14.86 -19.54
CA VAL A 147 -10.14 16.20 -19.88
C VAL A 147 -9.14 16.99 -20.71
N LEU A 148 -7.85 16.96 -20.36
CA LEU A 148 -6.80 17.66 -21.10
C LEU A 148 -6.64 17.11 -22.53
N VAL A 149 -6.66 15.79 -22.69
CA VAL A 149 -6.59 15.12 -24.00
C VAL A 149 -7.79 15.52 -24.86
N GLN A 150 -8.99 15.55 -24.27
CA GLN A 150 -10.21 15.95 -24.98
C GLN A 150 -10.17 17.42 -25.39
N ALA A 151 -9.77 18.31 -24.48
CA ALA A 151 -9.62 19.74 -24.76
C ALA A 151 -8.64 19.98 -25.92
N ARG A 152 -7.49 19.28 -25.92
CA ARG A 152 -6.52 19.35 -27.04
C ARG A 152 -7.12 18.85 -28.35
N ASN A 153 -7.81 17.71 -28.35
CA ASN A 153 -8.42 17.17 -29.56
C ASN A 153 -9.47 18.13 -30.15
N ASN A 154 -10.21 18.85 -29.30
CA ASN A 154 -11.13 19.89 -29.74
C ASN A 154 -10.37 21.07 -30.37
N GLN A 155 -9.31 21.58 -29.72
CA GLN A 155 -8.46 22.65 -30.27
C GLN A 155 -7.84 22.28 -31.62
N GLU A 156 -7.33 21.06 -31.78
CA GLU A 156 -6.79 20.56 -33.05
C GLU A 156 -7.85 20.53 -34.16
N ARG A 157 -9.13 20.27 -33.82
CA ARG A 157 -10.23 20.30 -34.79
C ARG A 157 -10.57 21.72 -35.22
N TYR A 158 -10.63 22.67 -34.29
CA TYR A 158 -10.88 24.09 -34.62
C TYR A 158 -9.78 24.65 -35.52
N VAL A 159 -8.51 24.42 -35.16
CA VAL A 159 -7.36 24.86 -35.96
C VAL A 159 -7.39 24.30 -37.38
N LYS A 160 -7.89 23.07 -37.59
CA LYS A 160 -8.04 22.49 -38.93
C LYS A 160 -9.23 23.05 -39.71
N ALA A 161 -10.31 23.41 -39.03
CA ALA A 161 -11.51 23.98 -39.66
C ALA A 161 -11.29 25.44 -40.12
N ASP A 162 -10.46 26.20 -39.40
CA ASP A 162 -10.15 27.60 -39.72
C ASP A 162 -9.09 27.77 -40.83
N MET A 163 -8.48 26.69 -41.34
CA MET A 163 -7.58 26.77 -42.50
C MET A 163 -8.42 26.82 -43.79
N PRO A 164 -8.45 27.95 -44.52
CA PRO A 164 -9.17 28.03 -45.79
C PRO A 164 -8.59 27.01 -46.76
N ASN A 165 -9.46 26.16 -47.32
CA ASN A 165 -9.11 25.27 -48.43
C ASN A 165 -8.51 26.12 -49.56
N HIS A 166 -7.25 25.86 -49.91
CA HIS A 166 -6.65 26.35 -51.15
C HIS A 166 -6.99 25.37 -52.27
#